data_AF-A0A0P6V6W7-F1
#
_entry.id   AF-A0A0P6V6W7-F1
#
_cell.length_a   1.000
_cell.length_b   1.000
_cell.length_c   1.000
_cell.angle_alpha   90.00
_cell.angle_beta   90.00
_cell.angle_gamma   90.00
#
_symmetry.space_group_name_H-M   'P 1'
#
loop_
_entity.id
_entity.type
_entity.pdbx_description
1 polymer ?
#
loop_
_entity_poly.entity_id
_entity_poly.type
_entity_poly.pdbx_seq_one_letter_code
_entity_poly.pdbx_strand_id
1 'polypeptide(L)'
;HVCRLNPPITEQVVLPMLCQGPVLQWLGIRAEESPHRARQPRWNRHEFGSVLWRPIFNWSVQDVWKKHADHGLVSNPLYALGMGRVGCMPCIHTCKAELRSIAKRFPEHIDRIERWERVVAAANKRHPATFFPAMKDPTDADRPGRYSGIRRLVQWCRTVRGGRQYALFFDDPHSGGCTSDLALSERNPS
;
A
#
# COMPACT_ATOMS: atom_id res chain seq x y z
N HIS A 1 -6.16 30.70 -3.75
CA HIS A 1 -5.27 29.99 -2.80
C HIS A 1 -4.95 28.61 -3.36
N VAL A 2 -3.82 28.50 -4.06
CA VAL A 2 -3.31 27.23 -4.58
C VAL A 2 -2.66 26.50 -3.40
N CYS A 3 -3.17 25.33 -3.03
CA CYS A 3 -2.45 24.41 -2.16
C CYS A 3 -1.03 24.27 -2.72
N ARG A 4 -0.02 24.70 -1.96
CA ARG A 4 1.39 24.46 -2.29
C ARG A 4 1.62 22.95 -2.25
N LEU A 5 1.33 22.29 -3.36
CA LEU A 5 1.75 20.92 -3.62
C LEU A 5 3.27 20.94 -3.55
N ASN A 6 3.83 20.16 -2.64
CA ASN A 6 5.25 19.95 -2.47
C ASN A 6 5.90 19.67 -3.85
N PRO A 7 6.79 20.55 -4.37
CA PRO A 7 7.43 20.27 -5.64
C PRO A 7 8.19 18.93 -5.58
N PRO A 8 8.25 18.15 -6.67
CA PRO A 8 8.85 16.82 -6.64
C PRO A 8 10.33 16.89 -6.23
N ILE A 9 10.82 15.85 -5.56
CA ILE A 9 12.24 15.71 -5.14
C ILE A 9 13.21 15.97 -6.30
N THR A 10 12.79 15.66 -7.51
CA THR A 10 13.49 15.97 -8.76
C THR A 10 13.83 17.45 -8.89
N GLU A 11 12.85 18.33 -8.73
CA GLU A 11 13.02 19.77 -8.95
C GLU A 11 13.80 20.45 -7.83
N GLN A 12 13.53 20.06 -6.58
CA GLN A 12 14.12 20.75 -5.43
C GLN A 12 15.50 20.25 -5.05
N VAL A 13 15.82 18.98 -5.35
CA VAL A 13 17.05 18.33 -4.88
C VAL A 13 17.90 17.88 -6.06
N VAL A 14 17.34 17.09 -6.96
CA VAL A 14 18.13 16.43 -8.01
C VAL A 14 18.65 17.43 -9.04
N LEU A 15 17.80 18.32 -9.56
CA LEU A 15 18.20 19.31 -10.57
C LEU A 15 19.27 20.28 -10.02
N PRO A 16 19.12 20.89 -8.82
CA PRO A 16 20.18 21.73 -8.26
C PRO A 16 21.50 20.98 -8.04
N MET A 17 21.45 19.72 -7.59
CA MET A 17 22.66 18.91 -7.42
C MET A 17 23.34 18.58 -8.75
N LEU A 18 22.56 18.35 -9.82
CA LEU A 18 23.10 18.10 -11.16
C LEU A 18 23.84 19.32 -11.74
N CYS A 19 23.43 20.53 -11.38
CA CYS A 19 24.17 21.74 -11.73
C CYS A 19 25.55 21.82 -11.05
N GLN A 20 25.74 21.12 -9.93
CA GLN A 20 26.99 21.11 -9.16
C GLN A 20 27.91 19.95 -9.54
N GLY A 21 27.38 18.89 -10.16
CA GLY A 21 28.17 17.76 -10.62
C GLY A 21 27.35 16.50 -10.88
N PRO A 22 28.01 15.36 -11.15
CA PRO A 22 27.34 14.08 -11.34
C PRO A 22 26.58 13.63 -10.09
N VAL A 23 25.32 13.24 -10.25
CA VAL A 23 24.44 12.80 -9.14
C VAL A 23 24.16 11.31 -9.23
N LEU A 24 24.38 10.61 -8.11
CA LEU A 24 24.04 9.20 -7.93
C LEU A 24 22.91 9.06 -6.90
N GLN A 25 21.78 8.49 -7.33
CA GLN A 25 20.59 8.27 -6.51
C GLN A 25 20.48 6.81 -6.10
N TRP A 26 20.39 6.58 -4.79
CA TRP A 26 20.23 5.25 -4.22
C TRP A 26 18.75 4.94 -4.03
N LEU A 27 18.29 3.85 -4.62
CA LEU A 27 16.89 3.42 -4.57
C LEU A 27 16.77 2.07 -3.86
N GLY A 28 15.98 2.02 -2.80
CA GLY A 28 15.63 0.80 -2.06
C GLY A 28 14.61 -0.07 -2.79
N ILE A 29 14.81 -0.33 -4.08
CA ILE A 29 13.93 -1.17 -4.90
C ILE A 29 14.51 -2.58 -4.99
N ARG A 30 13.65 -3.59 -4.83
CA ARG A 30 14.00 -5.01 -4.98
C ARG A 30 13.26 -5.65 -6.14
N ALA A 31 13.89 -6.63 -6.78
CA ALA A 31 13.29 -7.38 -7.87
C ALA A 31 12.03 -8.16 -7.42
N GLU A 32 12.05 -8.70 -6.21
CA GLU A 32 10.96 -9.53 -5.64
C GLU A 32 9.66 -8.74 -5.38
N GLU A 33 9.71 -7.40 -5.34
CA GLU A 33 8.54 -6.58 -5.00
C GLU A 33 7.45 -6.56 -6.08
N SER A 34 7.81 -6.75 -7.36
CA SER A 34 6.86 -6.97 -8.45
C SER A 34 7.53 -7.44 -9.75
N PRO A 35 6.79 -8.09 -10.67
CA PRO A 35 7.31 -8.46 -11.99
C PRO A 35 7.84 -7.26 -12.80
N HIS A 36 7.24 -6.08 -12.62
CA HIS A 36 7.72 -4.85 -13.26
C HIS A 36 9.08 -4.42 -12.70
N ARG A 37 9.26 -4.49 -11.37
CA ARG A 37 10.53 -4.16 -10.71
C ARG A 37 11.63 -5.16 -11.07
N ALA A 38 11.30 -6.44 -11.20
CA ALA A 38 12.24 -7.48 -11.63
C ALA A 38 12.85 -7.22 -13.02
N ARG A 39 12.13 -6.55 -13.92
CA ARG A 39 12.62 -6.20 -15.26
C ARG A 39 13.49 -4.94 -15.29
N GLN A 40 13.56 -4.18 -14.19
CA GLN A 40 14.36 -2.97 -14.16
C GLN A 40 15.85 -3.32 -14.02
N PRO A 41 16.74 -2.60 -14.71
CA PRO A 41 18.18 -2.79 -14.52
C PRO A 41 18.60 -2.33 -13.12
N ARG A 42 19.64 -2.95 -12.56
CA ARG A 42 20.22 -2.55 -11.27
C ARG A 42 20.80 -1.12 -11.31
N TRP A 43 21.24 -0.71 -12.49
CA TRP A 43 21.86 0.57 -12.79
C TRP A 43 21.23 1.16 -14.06
N ASN A 44 20.77 2.40 -14.00
CA ASN A 44 20.33 3.12 -15.20
C ASN A 44 20.47 4.63 -15.07
N ARG A 45 20.51 5.32 -16.20
CA ARG A 45 20.42 6.78 -16.24
C ARG A 45 18.95 7.21 -16.13
N HIS A 46 18.69 8.21 -15.31
CA HIS A 46 17.42 8.90 -15.24
C HIS A 46 17.32 9.92 -16.39
N GLU A 47 16.10 10.24 -16.82
CA GLU A 47 15.86 11.18 -17.94
C GLU A 47 16.48 12.56 -17.70
N PHE A 48 16.47 13.03 -16.45
CA PHE A 48 17.09 14.29 -16.02
C PHE A 48 18.62 14.24 -15.90
N GLY A 49 19.27 13.12 -16.20
CA GLY A 49 20.73 13.00 -16.27
C GLY A 49 21.41 12.43 -15.03
N SER A 50 20.68 12.24 -13.91
CA SER A 50 21.19 11.52 -12.73
C SER A 50 21.35 10.02 -13.01
N VAL A 51 22.13 9.36 -12.18
CA VAL A 51 22.31 7.91 -12.20
C VAL A 51 21.48 7.28 -11.09
N LEU A 52 20.72 6.24 -11.41
CA LEU A 52 19.97 5.44 -10.45
C LEU A 52 20.72 4.15 -10.13
N TRP A 53 20.91 3.88 -8.85
CA TRP A 53 21.51 2.65 -8.35
C TRP A 53 20.62 1.96 -7.32
N ARG A 54 20.38 0.67 -7.53
CA ARG A 54 19.59 -0.20 -6.65
C ARG A 54 20.52 -1.16 -5.88
N PRO A 55 21.02 -0.81 -4.69
CA PRO A 55 22.01 -1.61 -3.98
C PRO A 55 21.45 -2.98 -3.54
N ILE A 56 20.19 -3.01 -3.11
CA ILE A 56 19.49 -4.18 -2.57
C ILE A 56 18.67 -4.94 -3.63
N PHE A 57 18.93 -4.72 -4.92
CA PHE A 57 18.06 -5.22 -6.00
C PHE A 57 17.78 -6.73 -5.94
N ASN A 58 18.80 -7.52 -5.58
CA ASN A 58 18.74 -8.98 -5.51
C ASN A 58 18.41 -9.52 -4.11
N TRP A 59 18.13 -8.66 -3.13
CA TRP A 59 17.83 -9.10 -1.78
C TRP A 59 16.43 -9.69 -1.72
N SER A 60 16.30 -10.81 -1.02
CA SER A 60 15.01 -11.36 -0.64
C SER A 60 14.36 -10.54 0.49
N VAL A 61 13.09 -10.81 0.78
CA VAL A 61 12.43 -10.32 2.00
C VAL A 61 13.16 -10.76 3.26
N GLN A 62 13.65 -12.00 3.30
CA GLN A 62 14.37 -12.57 4.43
C GLN A 62 15.73 -11.89 4.63
N ASP A 63 16.44 -11.54 3.55
CA ASP A 63 17.71 -10.81 3.64
C ASP A 63 17.53 -9.42 4.25
N VAL A 64 16.45 -8.73 3.87
CA VAL A 64 16.11 -7.43 4.46
C VAL A 64 15.86 -7.58 5.95
N TRP A 65 15.04 -8.57 6.37
CA TRP A 65 14.75 -8.81 7.78
C TRP A 65 16.00 -9.19 8.59
N LYS A 66 16.84 -10.04 8.02
CA LYS A 66 18.13 -10.39 8.62
C LYS A 66 18.99 -9.15 8.82
N LYS A 67 19.06 -8.26 7.82
CA LYS A 67 19.82 -7.02 7.95
C LYS A 67 19.23 -6.05 8.97
N HIS A 68 17.90 -6.00 9.12
CA HIS A 68 17.31 -5.24 10.21
C HIS A 68 17.73 -5.80 11.56
N ALA A 69 17.70 -7.13 11.74
CA ALA A 69 18.13 -7.79 12.97
C ALA A 69 19.62 -7.60 13.26
N ASP A 70 20.50 -7.78 12.27
CA ASP A 70 21.95 -7.59 12.37
C ASP A 70 22.32 -6.18 12.86
N HIS A 71 21.51 -5.17 12.51
CA HIS A 71 21.72 -3.77 12.84
C HIS A 71 20.82 -3.24 13.98
N GLY A 72 20.04 -4.10 14.63
CA GLY A 72 19.13 -3.70 15.70
C GLY A 72 18.02 -2.72 15.27
N LEU A 73 17.66 -2.72 13.98
CA LEU A 73 16.62 -1.84 13.44
C LEU A 73 15.23 -2.42 13.71
N VAL A 74 14.42 -1.65 14.43
CA VAL A 74 13.01 -1.99 14.64
C VAL A 74 12.23 -1.69 13.36
N SER A 75 11.51 -2.68 12.86
CA SER A 75 10.67 -2.51 11.68
C SER A 75 9.39 -1.75 12.00
N ASN A 76 8.71 -1.27 10.95
CA ASN A 76 7.42 -0.60 11.15
C ASN A 76 6.41 -1.56 11.82
N PRO A 77 5.80 -1.18 12.96
CA PRO A 77 4.83 -2.01 13.68
C PRO A 77 3.65 -2.48 12.82
N LEU A 78 3.29 -1.72 11.77
CA LEU A 78 2.20 -2.08 10.86
C LEU A 78 2.44 -3.41 10.13
N TYR A 79 3.69 -3.82 9.93
CA TYR A 79 3.99 -5.14 9.36
C TYR A 79 3.58 -6.28 10.31
N ALA A 80 3.78 -6.13 11.61
CA ALA A 80 3.32 -7.09 12.62
C ALA A 80 1.79 -7.16 12.67
N LEU A 81 1.12 -6.06 12.32
CA LEU A 81 -0.34 -5.97 12.24
C LEU A 81 -0.97 -6.63 10.99
N GLY A 82 -0.16 -7.29 10.15
CA GLY A 82 -0.62 -7.97 8.93
C GLY A 82 -0.77 -7.03 7.72
N MET A 83 -0.23 -5.82 7.78
CA MET A 83 -0.22 -4.88 6.64
C MET A 83 0.98 -5.19 5.75
N GLY A 84 0.71 -5.69 4.53
CA GLY A 84 1.77 -6.09 3.60
C GLY A 84 2.46 -4.91 2.90
N ARG A 85 1.79 -3.76 2.81
CA ARG A 85 2.33 -2.55 2.18
C ARG A 85 2.04 -1.33 3.04
N VAL A 86 3.09 -0.76 3.62
CA VAL A 86 3.01 0.47 4.38
C VAL A 86 3.27 1.66 3.45
N GLY A 87 2.25 2.49 3.26
CA GLY A 87 2.34 3.69 2.43
C GLY A 87 1.07 4.52 2.57
N CYS A 88 0.19 4.45 1.57
CA CYS A 88 -1.15 5.01 1.68
C CYS A 88 -2.08 4.12 2.52
N MET A 89 -2.97 4.76 3.30
CA MET A 89 -3.95 4.09 4.14
C MET A 89 -5.35 4.46 3.65
N PRO A 90 -6.21 3.49 3.29
CA PRO A 90 -5.83 2.20 2.72
C PRO A 90 -5.17 2.39 1.34
N CYS A 91 -4.38 1.42 0.91
CA CYS A 91 -3.88 1.40 -0.47
C CYS A 91 -4.99 0.96 -1.43
N ILE A 92 -5.11 1.57 -2.62
CA ILE A 92 -6.06 1.12 -3.65
C ILE A 92 -5.80 -0.35 -4.07
N HIS A 93 -4.56 -0.81 -3.92
CA HIS A 93 -4.13 -2.18 -4.17
C HIS A 93 -4.22 -3.10 -2.94
N THR A 94 -4.79 -2.64 -1.81
CA THR A 94 -4.96 -3.45 -0.61
C THR A 94 -5.72 -4.75 -0.90
N CYS A 95 -5.36 -5.84 -0.23
CA CYS A 95 -6.04 -7.12 -0.41
C CYS A 95 -7.33 -7.19 0.44
N LYS A 96 -8.17 -8.20 0.20
CA LYS A 96 -9.44 -8.38 0.91
C LYS A 96 -9.25 -8.53 2.43
N ALA A 97 -8.20 -9.24 2.85
CA ALA A 97 -7.88 -9.47 4.26
C ALA A 97 -7.35 -8.21 4.96
N GLU A 98 -6.47 -7.47 4.30
CA GLU A 98 -5.91 -6.21 4.81
C GLU A 98 -7.01 -5.15 4.97
N LEU A 99 -7.90 -4.98 3.98
CA LEU A 99 -9.03 -4.05 4.11
C LEU A 99 -9.98 -4.44 5.26
N ARG A 100 -10.16 -5.74 5.52
CA ARG A 100 -10.93 -6.22 6.69
C ARG A 100 -10.24 -5.83 8.01
N SER A 101 -8.92 -6.02 8.09
CA SER A 101 -8.12 -5.64 9.26
C SER A 101 -8.18 -4.13 9.51
N ILE A 102 -8.02 -3.32 8.46
CA ILE A 102 -8.15 -1.86 8.52
C ILE A 102 -9.54 -1.47 9.03
N ALA A 103 -10.61 -2.04 8.47
CA ALA A 103 -11.97 -1.72 8.89
C ALA A 103 -12.30 -2.14 10.33
N LYS A 104 -11.63 -3.17 10.87
CA LYS A 104 -11.77 -3.61 12.27
C LYS A 104 -11.02 -2.68 13.23
N ARG A 105 -9.80 -2.28 12.86
CA ARG A 105 -8.86 -1.56 13.74
C ARG A 105 -8.96 -0.03 13.67
N PHE A 106 -9.34 0.49 12.50
CA PHE A 106 -9.38 1.92 12.20
C PHE A 106 -10.72 2.30 11.52
N PRO A 107 -11.86 2.11 12.21
CA PRO A 107 -13.18 2.42 11.64
C PRO A 107 -13.33 3.91 11.28
N GLU A 108 -12.73 4.82 12.04
CA GLU A 108 -12.75 6.26 11.79
C GLU A 108 -12.16 6.62 10.42
N HIS A 109 -11.21 5.81 9.95
CA HIS A 109 -10.60 6.01 8.65
C HIS A 109 -11.54 5.60 7.50
N ILE A 110 -12.36 4.58 7.70
CA ILE A 110 -13.45 4.20 6.79
C ILE A 110 -14.49 5.32 6.72
N ASP A 111 -14.85 5.90 7.87
CA ASP A 111 -15.81 7.01 7.95
C ASP A 111 -15.31 8.24 7.20
N ARG A 112 -14.02 8.55 7.34
CA ARG A 112 -13.37 9.63 6.60
C ARG A 112 -13.42 9.40 5.09
N ILE A 113 -13.12 8.20 4.61
CA ILE A 113 -13.20 7.88 3.17
C ILE A 113 -14.62 8.05 2.67
N GLU A 114 -15.61 7.52 3.40
CA GLU A 114 -17.02 7.64 3.04
C GLU A 114 -17.46 9.11 2.95
N ARG A 115 -17.03 9.94 3.90
CA ARG A 115 -17.28 11.38 3.84
C ARG A 115 -16.71 12.00 2.57
N TRP A 116 -15.47 11.66 2.21
CA TRP A 116 -14.84 12.16 0.99
C TRP A 116 -15.53 11.67 -0.28
N GLU A 117 -15.95 10.40 -0.34
CA GLU A 117 -16.76 9.87 -1.44
C GLU A 117 -18.03 10.72 -1.64
N ARG A 118 -18.74 11.06 -0.55
CA ARG A 118 -19.94 11.93 -0.61
C ARG A 118 -19.63 13.36 -1.06
N VAL A 119 -18.61 14.00 -0.48
CA VAL A 119 -18.25 15.39 -0.81
C VAL A 119 -17.82 15.52 -2.26
N VAL A 120 -16.99 14.59 -2.74
CA VAL A 120 -16.52 14.60 -4.14
C VAL A 120 -17.65 14.24 -5.09
N ALA A 121 -18.54 13.31 -4.72
CA ALA A 121 -19.71 12.98 -5.52
C ALA A 121 -20.67 14.18 -5.65
N ALA A 122 -20.88 14.95 -4.58
CA ALA A 122 -21.72 16.16 -4.62
C ALA A 122 -21.16 17.24 -5.56
N ALA A 123 -19.84 17.30 -5.75
CA ALA A 123 -19.20 18.21 -6.69
C ALA A 123 -19.13 17.65 -8.13
N ASN A 124 -19.34 16.35 -8.33
CA ASN A 124 -19.18 15.68 -9.62
C ASN A 124 -20.52 15.56 -10.38
N LYS A 125 -20.57 16.10 -11.60
CA LYS A 125 -21.78 16.09 -12.44
C LYS A 125 -21.99 14.80 -13.24
N ARG A 126 -20.97 13.94 -13.36
CA ARG A 126 -20.94 12.86 -14.37
C ARG A 126 -20.96 11.44 -13.79
N HIS A 127 -20.30 11.19 -12.65
CA HIS A 127 -20.17 9.84 -12.11
C HIS A 127 -20.07 9.81 -10.57
N PRO A 128 -20.45 8.70 -9.91
CA PRO A 128 -20.18 8.51 -8.48
C PRO A 128 -18.68 8.54 -8.21
N ALA A 129 -18.27 9.21 -7.14
CA ALA A 129 -16.88 9.30 -6.71
C ALA A 129 -16.60 8.20 -5.67
N THR A 130 -15.95 7.12 -6.08
CA THR A 130 -15.52 6.04 -5.18
C THR A 130 -14.02 6.09 -4.95
N PHE A 131 -13.56 5.70 -3.76
CA PHE A 131 -12.15 5.65 -3.42
C PHE A 131 -11.42 4.53 -4.17
N PHE A 132 -12.04 3.36 -4.24
CA PHE A 132 -11.51 2.23 -5.00
C PHE A 132 -11.97 2.30 -6.47
N PRO A 133 -11.13 1.84 -7.40
CA PRO A 133 -11.52 1.75 -8.80
C PRO A 133 -12.67 0.76 -8.98
N ALA A 134 -13.41 0.94 -10.06
CA ALA A 134 -14.43 0.00 -10.50
C ALA A 134 -13.90 -1.44 -10.52
N MET A 135 -14.76 -2.43 -10.21
CA MET A 135 -14.44 -3.86 -10.25
C MET A 135 -13.51 -4.35 -9.13
N LYS A 136 -13.17 -3.51 -8.15
CA LYS A 136 -12.50 -3.97 -6.92
C LYS A 136 -13.37 -4.98 -6.18
N ASP A 137 -14.68 -4.75 -6.15
CA ASP A 137 -15.67 -5.74 -5.77
C ASP A 137 -16.08 -6.52 -7.03
N PRO A 138 -15.89 -7.85 -7.09
CA PRO A 138 -16.38 -8.68 -8.19
C PRO A 138 -17.89 -8.56 -8.42
N THR A 139 -18.68 -8.19 -7.40
CA THR A 139 -20.13 -7.96 -7.53
C THR A 139 -20.49 -6.66 -8.24
N ASP A 140 -19.51 -5.83 -8.59
CA ASP A 140 -19.71 -4.67 -9.47
C ASP A 140 -20.02 -5.10 -10.91
N ALA A 141 -19.54 -6.27 -11.35
CA ALA A 141 -19.81 -6.83 -12.68
C ALA A 141 -21.32 -7.04 -12.92
N ASP A 142 -22.05 -7.38 -11.87
CA ASP A 142 -23.50 -7.61 -11.91
C ASP A 142 -24.32 -6.29 -11.88
N ARG A 143 -23.66 -5.12 -11.75
CA ARG A 143 -24.31 -3.81 -11.59
C ARG A 143 -23.60 -2.72 -12.42
N PRO A 144 -23.71 -2.78 -13.75
CA PRO A 144 -23.08 -1.78 -14.62
C PRO A 144 -23.56 -0.36 -14.26
N GLY A 145 -22.61 0.55 -14.04
CA GLY A 145 -22.87 1.96 -13.72
C GLY A 145 -23.09 2.28 -12.23
N ARG A 146 -23.09 1.29 -11.33
CA ARG A 146 -23.13 1.51 -9.87
C ARG A 146 -21.91 0.88 -9.19
N TYR A 147 -20.85 1.67 -9.04
CA TYR A 147 -19.64 1.25 -8.34
C TYR A 147 -19.84 1.19 -6.83
N SER A 148 -19.21 0.22 -6.18
CA SER A 148 -19.27 0.04 -4.74
C SER A 148 -18.41 1.06 -4.00
N GLY A 149 -19.03 1.90 -3.17
CA GLY A 149 -18.32 2.77 -2.23
C GLY A 149 -17.68 1.98 -1.08
N ILE A 150 -16.95 2.69 -0.21
CA ILE A 150 -16.11 2.06 0.82
C ILE A 150 -16.88 1.11 1.75
N ARG A 151 -18.11 1.47 2.17
CA ARG A 151 -18.91 0.65 3.10
C ARG A 151 -19.29 -0.69 2.50
N ARG A 152 -19.65 -0.70 1.22
CA ARG A 152 -20.01 -1.93 0.52
C ARG A 152 -18.78 -2.81 0.32
N LEU A 153 -17.63 -2.22 0.01
CA LEU A 153 -16.36 -2.95 -0.05
C LEU A 153 -15.97 -3.56 1.29
N VAL A 154 -16.20 -2.86 2.41
CA VAL A 154 -15.98 -3.42 3.75
C VAL A 154 -16.92 -4.59 4.04
N GLN A 155 -18.19 -4.51 3.64
CA GLN A 155 -19.12 -5.63 3.74
C GLN A 155 -18.67 -6.82 2.87
N TRP A 156 -18.29 -6.56 1.62
CA TRP A 156 -17.74 -7.56 0.74
C TRP A 156 -16.48 -8.20 1.33
N CYS A 157 -15.60 -7.45 1.99
CA CYS A 157 -14.44 -8.00 2.69
C CYS A 157 -14.82 -9.02 3.78
N ARG A 158 -16.02 -8.93 4.36
CA ARG A 158 -16.56 -9.90 5.34
C ARG A 158 -17.25 -11.11 4.71
N THR A 159 -17.17 -11.29 3.39
CA THR A 159 -17.70 -12.46 2.70
C THR A 159 -16.61 -13.49 2.36
N VAL A 160 -17.01 -14.74 2.10
CA VAL A 160 -16.14 -15.80 1.55
C VAL A 160 -15.80 -15.54 0.07
N ARG A 161 -15.08 -16.46 -0.58
CA ARG A 161 -14.82 -16.39 -2.03
C ARG A 161 -16.15 -16.26 -2.79
N GLY A 162 -16.20 -15.33 -3.75
CA GLY A 162 -17.39 -15.08 -4.57
C GLY A 162 -18.35 -13.99 -4.05
N GLY A 163 -18.11 -13.39 -2.87
CA GLY A 163 -18.78 -12.13 -2.50
C GLY A 163 -20.22 -12.26 -1.96
N ARG A 164 -20.77 -13.47 -1.85
CA ARG A 164 -22.22 -13.69 -1.66
C ARG A 164 -22.62 -14.19 -0.27
N GLN A 165 -21.73 -14.85 0.46
CA GLN A 165 -21.99 -15.39 1.80
C GLN A 165 -21.02 -14.81 2.81
N TYR A 166 -21.50 -14.41 3.99
CA TYR A 166 -20.62 -14.04 5.11
C TYR A 166 -19.82 -15.26 5.55
N ALA A 167 -18.53 -15.12 5.84
CA ALA A 167 -17.82 -16.25 6.43
C ALA A 167 -18.27 -16.40 7.88
N LEU A 168 -18.77 -17.59 8.22
CA LEU A 168 -19.21 -17.95 9.56
C LEU A 168 -18.03 -18.03 10.54
N PHE A 169 -16.85 -18.36 10.02
CA PHE A 169 -15.58 -18.34 10.73
C PHE A 169 -14.58 -17.56 9.88
N PHE A 170 -14.21 -16.37 10.34
CA PHE A 170 -12.92 -15.82 10.01
C PHE A 170 -11.99 -16.27 11.12
N ASP A 171 -10.85 -16.86 10.79
CA ASP A 171 -9.80 -17.11 11.77
C ASP A 171 -9.55 -15.78 12.49
N ASP A 172 -10.02 -15.69 13.73
CA ASP A 172 -9.89 -14.49 14.52
C ASP A 172 -8.44 -14.48 14.97
N PRO A 173 -7.61 -13.53 14.51
CA PRO A 173 -6.21 -13.51 14.89
C PRO A 173 -5.97 -13.20 16.38
N HIS A 174 -7.03 -13.08 17.18
CA HIS A 174 -6.94 -12.92 18.62
C HIS A 174 -6.59 -14.22 19.37
N SER A 175 -6.44 -15.35 18.69
CA SER A 175 -5.86 -16.57 19.29
C SER A 175 -4.35 -16.65 19.07
N GLY A 176 -3.56 -15.72 19.63
CA GLY A 176 -2.10 -15.84 19.81
C GLY A 176 -1.26 -16.28 18.59
N GLY A 177 -1.78 -16.11 17.37
CA GLY A 177 -1.20 -16.64 16.14
C GLY A 177 -0.57 -15.54 15.30
N CYS A 178 0.51 -15.87 14.60
CA CYS A 178 1.22 -14.93 13.74
C CYS A 178 0.30 -14.35 12.65
N THR A 179 -0.04 -13.06 12.77
CA THR A 179 -0.91 -12.36 11.80
C THR A 179 -0.19 -11.86 10.57
N SER A 180 1.13 -11.96 10.55
CA SER A 180 1.95 -11.52 9.44
C SER A 180 2.44 -12.73 8.65
N ASP A 181 2.30 -12.70 7.33
CA ASP A 181 2.94 -13.65 6.40
C ASP A 181 4.48 -13.64 6.49
N LEU A 182 5.03 -12.71 7.27
CA LEU A 182 6.44 -12.43 7.47
C LEU A 182 7.00 -13.03 8.78
N ALA A 183 6.22 -13.84 9.50
CA ALA A 183 6.64 -14.47 10.77
C ALA A 183 7.17 -13.47 11.84
N LEU A 184 6.57 -12.28 11.92
CA LEU A 184 7.03 -11.17 12.77
C LEU A 184 6.43 -11.16 14.19
N SER A 185 5.57 -12.12 14.54
CA SER A 185 5.01 -12.16 15.89
C SER A 185 6.00 -12.77 16.88
N GLU A 186 6.29 -11.96 17.91
CA GLU A 186 7.01 -12.29 19.15
C GLU A 186 8.54 -12.46 19.04
N ARG A 187 9.25 -11.32 18.96
CA ARG A 187 10.44 -11.15 19.79
C ARG A 187 10.12 -10.11 20.86
N ASN A 188 9.83 -10.59 22.07
CA ASN A 188 9.80 -9.74 23.26
C ASN A 188 11.17 -9.06 23.37
N PRO A 189 11.25 -7.73 23.50
CA PRO A 189 12.48 -7.11 23.97
C PRO A 189 12.63 -7.47 25.45
N SER A 190 13.53 -8.40 25.76
CA SER A 190 14.07 -8.59 27.10
C SER A 190 15.07 -7.47 27.40
#